data_AF-A0A836VUZ3-F1
#
_entry.id   AF-A0A836VUZ3-F1
#
_cell.length_a   1.000
_cell.length_b   1.000
_cell.length_c   1.000
_cell.angle_alpha   90.00
_cell.angle_beta   90.00
_cell.angle_gamma   90.00
#
_symmetry.space_group_name_H-M   'P 1'
#
loop_
_entity.id
_entity.type
_entity.pdbx_description
1 polymer ?
#
loop_
_entity_poly.entity_id
_entity_poly.type
_entity_poly.pdbx_seq_one_letter_code
_entity_poly.pdbx_strand_id
1 'polypeptide(L)'
;PAAGAEIDVPFAVRPLDVRDAATQRVALIPPTGFRLEQRKAAEGSLTSISTDAFRQAWGGLLSNRNMELAFQIRAPVVLPIALVPRQAEQTVRADQVLRIHRGRIEWSLHAEIETKQAPAFQYVLHVDPRLRIESVSVKQEDAERLAHWAVTARERLVLFLKDATSDVQYLTLKGYLPVSRGVAVPVPTVRFENAKQLPGTLRVYRDPVDAESGQSPYELSDIELASRLSFFLWSSIPDERLLAVAERGELSNPATLEAEATRLLADPRATHALVNDFAAQWLNLRRVREVVVDPRQYPTYDETLLEAFIEEVERFVASTITEDQSVRALLDADYTFVNERLARHYGIEGVYGSRFRRVAIDQSDQRGGLLSAGALLATTS
;
A
#
# COMPACT_ATOMS: atom_id res chain seq x y z
N PRO A 1 21.29 25.13 -8.43
CA PRO A 1 21.13 25.67 -7.06
C PRO A 1 21.87 24.77 -6.05
N ALA A 2 22.81 25.35 -5.30
CA ALA A 2 23.79 24.64 -4.50
C ALA A 2 23.17 23.66 -3.49
N ALA A 3 23.69 22.43 -3.46
CA ALA A 3 23.47 21.50 -2.37
C ALA A 3 24.15 22.08 -1.12
N GLY A 4 23.38 22.24 -0.03
CA GLY A 4 23.91 22.72 1.25
C GLY A 4 23.59 24.18 1.60
N ALA A 5 22.62 24.82 0.95
CA ALA A 5 22.04 26.03 1.52
C ALA A 5 21.16 25.65 2.73
N GLU A 6 21.72 25.71 3.94
CA GLU A 6 20.93 25.89 5.15
C GLU A 6 20.13 27.19 4.97
N ILE A 7 18.86 27.06 4.60
CA ILE A 7 17.92 28.14 4.78
C ILE A 7 17.62 28.15 6.27
N ASP A 8 18.37 28.95 7.02
CA ASP A 8 17.94 29.42 8.33
C ASP A 8 16.63 30.18 8.10
N VAL A 9 15.50 29.49 8.28
CA VAL A 9 14.21 30.15 8.45
C VAL A 9 14.12 30.43 9.95
N PRO A 10 14.37 31.67 10.42
CA PRO A 10 14.23 31.97 11.83
C PRO A 10 12.74 32.08 12.14
N PHE A 11 12.04 30.96 12.28
CA PHE A 11 10.84 30.97 13.11
C PHE A 11 11.31 31.04 14.56
N ALA A 12 11.61 32.25 15.02
CA ALA A 12 11.78 32.50 16.44
C ALA A 12 10.44 32.25 17.12
N VAL A 13 10.22 31.04 17.62
CA VAL A 13 9.17 30.79 18.61
C VAL A 13 9.55 31.67 19.80
N ARG A 14 8.74 32.69 20.11
CA ARG A 14 8.98 33.53 21.29
C ARG A 14 9.16 32.61 22.49
N PRO A 15 10.25 32.75 23.28
CA PRO A 15 10.42 31.95 24.47
C PRO A 15 9.19 32.11 25.36
N LEU A 16 8.64 31.00 25.86
CA LEU A 16 7.58 31.05 26.86
C LEU A 16 8.18 31.69 28.12
N ASP A 17 7.78 32.93 28.41
CA ASP A 17 8.16 33.65 29.62
C ASP A 17 7.34 33.10 30.80
N VAL A 18 7.91 32.12 31.50
CA VAL A 18 7.27 31.46 32.65
C VAL A 18 7.54 32.29 33.91
N ARG A 19 6.54 33.06 34.36
CA ARG A 19 6.72 34.10 35.39
C ARG A 19 6.61 33.65 36.86
N ASP A 20 6.27 32.39 37.16
CA ASP A 20 6.08 31.90 38.53
C ASP A 20 7.10 30.84 38.97
N ALA A 21 7.60 30.99 40.21
CA ALA A 21 8.66 30.20 40.84
C ALA A 21 8.29 28.73 41.18
N ALA A 22 7.21 28.19 40.61
CA ALA A 22 6.84 26.79 40.76
C ALA A 22 7.56 25.95 39.69
N THR A 23 8.03 24.75 40.05
CA THR A 23 8.59 23.81 39.09
C THR A 23 7.51 23.42 38.08
N GLN A 24 7.72 23.72 36.81
CA GLN A 24 6.79 23.41 35.73
C GLN A 24 7.28 22.22 34.92
N ARG A 25 6.34 21.45 34.38
CA ARG A 25 6.61 20.43 33.36
C ARG A 25 5.99 20.91 32.05
N VAL A 26 6.77 20.87 30.99
CA VAL A 26 6.33 21.28 29.65
C VAL A 26 6.65 20.15 28.68
N ALA A 27 5.69 19.80 27.83
CA ALA A 27 5.92 18.94 26.66
C ALA A 27 5.68 19.75 25.39
N LEU A 28 6.48 19.47 24.37
CA LEU A 28 6.45 20.17 23.10
C LEU A 28 5.98 19.21 22.00
N ILE A 29 5.05 19.71 21.19
CA ILE A 29 4.49 19.02 20.03
C ILE A 29 4.92 19.84 18.80
N PRO A 30 5.62 19.24 17.83
CA PRO A 30 5.99 19.96 16.62
C PRO A 30 4.76 20.28 15.76
N PRO A 31 4.82 21.35 14.94
CA PRO A 31 3.91 21.50 13.81
C PRO A 31 4.08 20.36 12.81
N THR A 32 3.02 20.09 12.04
CA THR A 32 3.01 19.03 11.01
C THR A 32 4.18 19.20 10.03
N GLY A 33 4.87 18.09 9.71
CA GLY A 33 6.01 18.08 8.78
C GLY A 33 7.35 18.46 9.40
N PHE A 34 7.41 18.76 10.70
CA PHE A 34 8.65 19.03 11.42
C PHE A 34 8.82 18.07 12.60
N ARG A 35 10.06 17.91 13.05
CA ARG A 35 10.43 17.27 14.31
C ARG A 35 11.19 18.25 15.18
N LEU A 36 11.18 18.04 16.48
CA LEU A 36 11.97 18.82 17.43
C LEU A 36 13.32 18.14 17.65
N GLU A 37 14.37 18.95 17.65
CA GLU A 37 15.71 18.53 18.04
C GLU A 37 16.21 19.42 19.17
N GLN A 38 16.71 18.81 20.24
CA GLN A 38 17.35 19.53 21.33
C GLN A 38 18.80 19.85 20.91
N ARG A 39 19.08 21.11 20.58
CA ARG A 39 20.40 21.57 20.09
C ARG A 39 21.49 21.56 21.16
N LYS A 40 21.12 21.63 22.44
CA LYS A 40 22.05 21.63 23.59
C LYS A 40 21.46 20.86 24.78
N ALA A 41 22.32 20.22 25.57
CA ALA A 41 21.90 19.56 26.80
C ALA A 41 21.15 20.51 27.73
N ALA A 42 20.18 19.96 28.47
CA ALA A 42 19.42 20.73 29.46
C ALA A 42 20.32 20.98 30.68
N GLU A 43 20.55 22.24 31.02
CA GLU A 43 21.44 22.65 32.09
C GLU A 43 20.76 23.66 33.03
N GLY A 44 21.22 23.68 34.29
CA GLY A 44 20.73 24.60 35.32
C GLY A 44 19.24 24.43 35.62
N SER A 45 18.44 25.45 35.26
CA SER A 45 17.00 25.52 35.52
C SER A 45 16.15 24.68 34.56
N LEU A 46 16.77 24.01 33.59
CA LEU A 46 16.12 23.10 32.64
C LEU A 46 16.60 21.67 32.87
N THR A 47 15.69 20.70 32.87
CA THR A 47 16.01 19.28 32.93
C THR A 47 15.17 18.52 31.91
N SER A 48 15.81 17.77 31.00
CA SER A 48 15.08 16.91 30.06
C SER A 48 14.43 15.75 30.80
N ILE A 49 13.16 15.45 30.49
CA ILE A 49 12.42 14.31 31.02
C ILE A 49 11.86 13.48 29.86
N SER A 50 11.55 12.20 30.08
CA SER A 50 10.91 11.41 29.04
C SER A 50 9.45 11.87 28.82
N THR A 51 8.98 11.75 27.58
CA THR A 51 7.58 12.04 27.23
C THR A 51 6.62 11.08 27.93
N ASP A 52 7.05 9.85 28.21
CA ASP A 52 6.28 8.89 29.01
C ASP A 52 6.12 9.32 30.47
N ALA A 53 7.19 9.81 31.11
CA ALA A 53 7.11 10.35 32.47
C ALA A 53 6.22 11.60 32.54
N PHE A 54 6.21 12.41 31.47
CA PHE A 54 5.30 13.54 31.34
C PHE A 54 3.83 13.08 31.22
N ARG A 55 3.53 12.10 30.36
CA ARG A 55 2.18 11.54 30.16
C ARG A 55 1.61 10.97 31.46
N GLN A 56 2.40 10.22 32.21
CA GLN A 56 1.97 9.62 33.49
C GLN A 56 1.51 10.67 34.50
N ALA A 57 2.08 11.89 34.46
CA ALA A 57 1.74 12.96 35.38
C ALA A 57 0.45 13.73 35.02
N TRP A 58 -0.02 13.63 33.77
CA TRP A 58 -1.16 14.42 33.26
C TRP A 58 -2.46 13.62 33.07
N GLY A 59 -2.43 12.30 33.34
CA GLY A 59 -3.57 11.41 33.09
C GLY A 59 -3.89 11.26 31.59
N GLY A 60 -4.83 10.37 31.24
CA GLY A 60 -5.13 9.98 29.84
C GLY A 60 -5.59 11.10 28.90
N LEU A 61 -5.72 12.35 29.38
CA LEU A 61 -6.13 13.52 28.61
C LEU A 61 -5.18 13.87 27.44
N LEU A 62 -3.94 13.39 27.47
CA LEU A 62 -2.92 13.70 26.46
C LEU A 62 -2.31 12.45 25.80
N SER A 63 -2.89 11.25 25.99
CA SER A 63 -2.31 9.99 25.48
C SER A 63 -2.11 9.98 23.96
N ASN A 64 -2.98 10.68 23.22
CA ASN A 64 -3.00 10.63 21.75
C ASN A 64 -2.22 11.79 21.09
N ARG A 65 -1.46 12.59 21.87
CA ARG A 65 -0.66 13.70 21.33
C ARG A 65 0.77 13.22 21.02
N ASN A 66 1.27 13.57 19.83
CA ASN A 66 2.64 13.26 19.41
C ASN A 66 3.67 14.23 20.05
N MET A 67 3.90 14.06 21.35
CA MET A 67 4.93 14.79 22.09
C MET A 67 6.32 14.24 21.73
N GLU A 68 7.24 15.12 21.35
CA GLU A 68 8.60 14.70 20.98
C GLU A 68 9.66 15.06 22.03
N LEU A 69 9.50 16.19 22.72
CA LEU A 69 10.39 16.62 23.79
C LEU A 69 9.60 17.01 25.03
N ALA A 70 10.14 16.70 26.22
CA ALA A 70 9.57 17.12 27.49
C ALA A 70 10.66 17.62 28.44
N PHE A 71 10.33 18.63 29.23
CA PHE A 71 11.24 19.32 30.13
C PHE A 71 10.59 19.60 31.47
N GLN A 72 11.42 19.65 32.51
CA GLN A 72 11.12 20.26 33.79
C GLN A 72 11.87 21.60 33.89
N ILE A 73 11.14 22.67 34.22
CA ILE A 73 11.61 24.06 34.25
C ILE A 73 11.47 24.59 35.68
N ARG A 74 12.56 25.10 36.26
CA ARG A 74 12.59 25.61 37.65
C ARG A 74 12.70 27.14 37.75
N ALA A 75 13.03 27.81 36.65
CA ALA A 75 13.12 29.26 36.51
C ALA A 75 12.98 29.63 35.02
N PRO A 76 12.73 30.90 34.65
CA PRO A 76 12.67 31.33 33.25
C PRO A 76 13.88 30.85 32.45
N VAL A 77 13.64 30.16 31.33
CA VAL A 77 14.70 29.59 30.49
C VAL A 77 14.29 29.61 29.02
N VAL A 78 15.26 29.85 28.13
CA VAL A 78 15.08 29.69 26.69
C VAL A 78 15.30 28.22 26.34
N LEU A 79 14.29 27.58 25.75
CA LEU A 79 14.38 26.17 25.36
C LEU A 79 15.36 26.03 24.17
N PRO A 80 16.43 25.22 24.28
CA PRO A 80 17.42 25.06 23.21
C PRO A 80 16.93 24.05 22.17
N ILE A 81 15.82 24.37 21.50
CA ILE A 81 15.18 23.50 20.51
C ILE A 81 15.33 24.07 19.09
N ALA A 82 15.35 23.20 18.11
CA ALA A 82 15.18 23.53 16.71
C ALA A 82 14.05 22.69 16.11
N LEU A 83 13.33 23.26 15.15
CA LEU A 83 12.48 22.47 14.27
C LEU A 83 13.31 22.04 13.07
N VAL A 84 13.35 20.75 12.86
CA VAL A 84 14.00 20.13 11.70
C VAL A 84 12.88 19.62 10.78
N PRO A 85 12.87 19.97 9.49
CA PRO A 85 11.93 19.40 8.54
C PRO A 85 12.03 17.87 8.57
N ARG A 86 10.90 17.19 8.70
CA ARG A 86 10.86 15.74 8.51
C ARG A 86 11.15 15.45 7.05
N GLN A 87 12.02 14.49 6.78
CA GLN A 87 12.22 14.00 5.43
C GLN A 87 11.20 12.92 5.12
N ALA A 88 10.63 12.96 3.93
CA ALA A 88 9.75 11.92 3.46
C ALA A 88 10.54 10.61 3.37
N GLU A 89 10.08 9.59 4.08
CA GLU A 89 10.60 8.24 3.93
C GLU A 89 9.74 7.53 2.88
N GLN A 90 10.37 7.08 1.80
CA GLN A 90 9.68 6.42 0.69
C GLN A 90 10.07 4.94 0.64
N THR A 91 9.07 4.06 0.58
CA THR A 91 9.22 2.63 0.27
C THR A 91 8.57 2.37 -1.07
N VAL A 92 9.30 1.73 -1.99
CA VAL A 92 8.83 1.55 -3.36
C VAL A 92 8.91 0.09 -3.77
N ARG A 93 7.78 -0.46 -4.20
CA ARG A 93 7.69 -1.74 -4.91
C ARG A 93 7.38 -1.45 -6.36
N ALA A 94 8.21 -1.93 -7.30
CA ALA A 94 8.06 -1.61 -8.71
C ALA A 94 8.11 -2.87 -9.58
N ASP A 95 7.06 -3.07 -10.37
CA ASP A 95 6.92 -4.17 -11.31
C ASP A 95 7.14 -3.66 -12.73
N GLN A 96 7.94 -4.39 -13.50
CA GLN A 96 8.27 -4.07 -14.89
C GLN A 96 7.66 -5.11 -15.83
N VAL A 97 7.10 -4.63 -16.93
CA VAL A 97 6.61 -5.47 -18.03
C VAL A 97 7.29 -5.04 -19.31
N LEU A 98 7.95 -6.00 -19.98
CA LEU A 98 8.55 -5.85 -21.29
C LEU A 98 7.75 -6.69 -22.27
N ARG A 99 7.32 -6.10 -23.39
CA ARG A 99 6.78 -6.83 -24.54
C ARG A 99 7.70 -6.65 -25.72
N ILE A 100 8.29 -7.75 -26.18
CA ILE A 100 9.28 -7.75 -27.25
C ILE A 100 8.54 -7.88 -28.58
N HIS A 101 8.63 -6.83 -29.40
CA HIS A 101 8.13 -6.81 -30.77
C HIS A 101 9.29 -6.78 -31.77
N ARG A 102 8.96 -6.81 -33.06
CA ARG A 102 9.93 -6.58 -34.12
C ARG A 102 10.41 -5.12 -34.10
N GLY A 103 11.64 -4.88 -33.65
CA GLY A 103 12.32 -3.59 -33.73
C GLY A 103 12.13 -2.67 -32.52
N ARG A 104 11.26 -3.01 -31.57
CA ARG A 104 11.11 -2.31 -30.29
C ARG A 104 10.70 -3.25 -29.17
N ILE A 105 11.02 -2.87 -27.95
CA ILE A 105 10.47 -3.47 -26.73
C ILE A 105 9.54 -2.43 -26.13
N GLU A 106 8.24 -2.72 -26.08
CA GLU A 106 7.31 -1.94 -25.26
C GLU A 106 7.62 -2.21 -23.79
N TRP A 107 7.64 -1.14 -23.00
CA TRP A 107 8.03 -1.17 -21.61
C TRP A 107 7.01 -0.43 -20.77
N SER A 108 6.64 -1.03 -19.65
CA SER A 108 5.86 -0.34 -18.62
C SER A 108 6.39 -0.67 -17.24
N LEU A 109 6.33 0.32 -16.35
CA LEU A 109 6.62 0.16 -14.94
C LEU A 109 5.40 0.61 -14.14
N HIS A 110 4.96 -0.26 -13.25
CA HIS A 110 3.92 0.01 -12.27
C HIS A 110 4.57 -0.02 -10.90
N ALA A 111 4.52 1.09 -10.18
CA ALA A 111 5.15 1.20 -8.86
C ALA A 111 4.14 1.66 -7.81
N GLU A 112 4.18 0.98 -6.67
CA GLU A 112 3.51 1.39 -5.44
C GLU A 112 4.54 2.12 -4.57
N ILE A 113 4.25 3.39 -4.28
CA ILE A 113 5.12 4.30 -3.53
C ILE A 113 4.40 4.64 -2.24
N GLU A 114 4.89 4.12 -1.12
CA GLU A 114 4.38 4.48 0.20
C GLU A 114 5.26 5.60 0.78
N THR A 115 4.63 6.73 1.13
CA THR A 115 5.30 7.91 1.66
C THR A 115 4.93 8.12 3.13
N LYS A 116 5.93 8.06 4.01
CA LYS A 116 5.78 8.23 5.47
C LYS A 116 6.59 9.41 5.99
N GLN A 117 6.34 9.75 7.26
CA GLN A 117 6.99 10.80 8.07
C GLN A 117 6.71 12.24 7.63
N ALA A 118 6.75 12.54 6.33
CA ALA A 118 6.47 13.84 5.77
C ALA A 118 5.86 13.68 4.36
N PRO A 119 5.04 14.63 3.90
CA PRO A 119 4.51 14.56 2.56
C PRO A 119 5.61 14.79 1.52
N ALA A 120 5.48 14.10 0.39
CA ALA A 120 6.31 14.33 -0.79
C ALA A 120 5.65 15.34 -1.74
N PHE A 121 6.47 16.12 -2.44
CA PHE A 121 6.04 17.06 -3.49
C PHE A 121 6.53 16.65 -4.88
N GLN A 122 7.50 15.75 -4.92
CA GLN A 122 8.06 15.21 -6.15
C GLN A 122 8.62 13.81 -5.93
N TYR A 123 8.66 13.05 -7.02
CA TYR A 123 9.44 11.82 -7.12
C TYR A 123 10.57 12.00 -8.12
N VAL A 124 11.74 11.47 -7.80
CA VAL A 124 12.89 11.52 -8.71
C VAL A 124 13.34 10.09 -8.97
N LEU A 125 13.46 9.76 -10.25
CA LEU A 125 13.86 8.44 -10.71
C LEU A 125 15.05 8.57 -11.66
N HIS A 126 16.02 7.68 -11.53
CA HIS A 126 16.98 7.40 -12.58
C HIS A 126 16.39 6.36 -13.51
N VAL A 127 16.35 6.68 -14.80
CA VAL A 127 15.75 5.83 -15.82
C VAL A 127 16.79 5.58 -16.91
N ASP A 128 16.84 4.35 -17.42
CA ASP A 128 17.72 3.98 -18.53
C ASP A 128 17.60 4.99 -19.69
N PRO A 129 18.70 5.62 -20.15
CA PRO A 129 18.66 6.68 -21.15
C PRO A 129 18.15 6.21 -22.52
N ARG A 130 18.13 4.90 -22.77
CA ARG A 130 17.63 4.32 -24.01
C ARG A 130 16.10 4.26 -24.04
N LEU A 131 15.43 4.35 -22.88
CA LEU A 131 13.97 4.35 -22.80
C LEU A 131 13.40 5.67 -23.34
N ARG A 132 12.46 5.54 -24.27
CA ARG A 132 11.61 6.64 -24.74
C ARG A 132 10.33 6.61 -23.92
N ILE A 133 10.24 7.50 -22.93
CA ILE A 133 9.04 7.64 -22.09
C ILE A 133 7.92 8.30 -22.90
N GLU A 134 6.78 7.62 -22.99
CA GLU A 134 5.60 8.07 -23.73
C GLU A 134 4.53 8.63 -22.80
N SER A 135 4.36 8.03 -21.62
CA SER A 135 3.35 8.47 -20.65
C SER A 135 3.79 8.25 -19.21
N VAL A 136 3.39 9.18 -18.34
CA VAL A 136 3.57 9.10 -16.89
C VAL A 136 2.26 9.47 -16.21
N SER A 137 1.85 8.70 -15.21
CA SER A 137 0.67 8.97 -14.37
C SER A 137 0.98 8.61 -12.94
N VAL A 138 0.54 9.42 -11.98
CA VAL A 138 0.67 9.15 -10.54
C VAL A 138 -0.70 9.28 -9.93
N LYS A 139 -1.27 8.18 -9.45
CA LYS A 139 -2.61 8.15 -8.87
C LYS A 139 -2.59 7.89 -7.37
N GLN A 140 -3.56 8.48 -6.68
CA GLN A 140 -3.94 8.13 -5.31
C GLN A 140 -5.46 8.04 -5.30
N GLU A 141 -6.01 6.89 -4.90
CA GLU A 141 -7.48 6.67 -4.86
C GLU A 141 -8.16 7.04 -6.19
N ASP A 142 -7.58 6.61 -7.31
CA ASP A 142 -7.99 6.92 -8.69
C ASP A 142 -7.81 8.38 -9.16
N ALA A 143 -7.51 9.31 -8.25
CA ALA A 143 -7.26 10.71 -8.59
C ALA A 143 -5.84 10.91 -9.11
N GLU A 144 -5.71 11.59 -10.26
CA GLU A 144 -4.42 11.97 -10.84
C GLU A 144 -3.74 13.06 -10.00
N ARG A 145 -2.59 12.72 -9.40
CA ARG A 145 -1.75 13.57 -8.57
C ARG A 145 -0.58 14.18 -9.33
N LEU A 146 -0.22 13.68 -10.52
CA LEU A 146 0.84 14.26 -11.32
C LEU A 146 0.42 15.62 -11.89
N ALA A 147 1.22 16.66 -11.63
CA ALA A 147 1.07 17.97 -12.25
C ALA A 147 1.80 18.03 -13.60
N HIS A 148 3.08 17.62 -13.60
CA HIS A 148 3.94 17.57 -14.78
C HIS A 148 5.15 16.67 -14.50
N TRP A 149 5.86 16.25 -15.55
CA TRP A 149 7.10 15.50 -15.44
C TRP A 149 8.14 15.99 -16.45
N ALA A 150 9.42 15.94 -16.06
CA ALA A 150 10.52 16.35 -16.92
C ALA A 150 11.69 15.37 -16.82
N VAL A 151 12.34 15.11 -17.96
CA VAL A 151 13.63 14.40 -18.00
C VAL A 151 14.74 15.45 -18.03
N THR A 152 15.61 15.40 -17.02
CA THR A 152 16.76 16.30 -16.90
C THR A 152 17.98 15.75 -17.63
N ALA A 153 18.96 16.60 -17.94
CA ALA A 153 20.19 16.22 -18.65
C ALA A 153 21.07 15.16 -17.94
N ARG A 154 20.72 14.76 -16.70
CA ARG A 154 21.42 13.72 -15.93
C ARG A 154 20.65 12.39 -15.89
N GLU A 155 19.81 12.12 -16.89
CA GLU A 155 19.01 10.89 -16.97
C GLU A 155 18.06 10.71 -15.77
N ARG A 156 17.64 11.84 -15.18
CA ARG A 156 16.69 11.85 -14.07
C ARG A 156 15.32 12.28 -14.56
N LEU A 157 14.34 11.43 -14.35
CA LEU A 157 12.93 11.71 -14.50
C LEU A 157 12.40 12.30 -13.18
N VAL A 158 11.97 13.55 -13.22
CA VAL A 158 11.38 14.27 -12.08
C VAL A 158 9.88 14.36 -12.30
N LEU A 159 9.11 13.87 -11.34
CA LEU A 159 7.65 13.87 -11.32
C LEU A 159 7.19 14.90 -10.29
N PHE A 160 6.53 15.97 -10.73
CA PHE A 160 6.01 17.01 -9.85
C PHE A 160 4.55 16.70 -9.50
N LEU A 161 4.23 16.70 -8.20
CA LEU A 161 2.87 16.43 -7.71
C LEU A 161 2.08 17.74 -7.58
N LYS A 162 0.76 17.66 -7.76
CA LYS A 162 -0.16 18.81 -7.65
C LYS A 162 -0.19 19.38 -6.23
N ASP A 163 -0.18 18.49 -5.24
CA ASP A 163 -0.28 18.80 -3.82
C ASP A 163 0.75 17.98 -3.04
N ALA A 164 0.95 18.36 -1.77
CA ALA A 164 1.72 17.57 -0.83
C ALA A 164 0.97 16.26 -0.55
N THR A 165 1.63 15.12 -0.73
CA THR A 165 0.98 13.82 -0.59
C THR A 165 1.69 12.94 0.44
N SER A 166 0.91 12.37 1.36
CA SER A 166 1.30 11.24 2.22
C SER A 166 0.65 9.95 1.71
N ASP A 167 1.02 8.82 2.31
CA ASP A 167 0.40 7.51 2.06
C ASP A 167 0.80 6.88 0.71
N VAL A 168 -0.03 5.95 0.22
CA VAL A 168 0.28 5.08 -0.91
C VAL A 168 -0.14 5.72 -2.23
N GLN A 169 0.78 5.73 -3.20
CA GLN A 169 0.55 6.19 -4.56
C GLN A 169 0.95 5.16 -5.59
N TYR A 170 0.27 5.20 -6.73
CA TYR A 170 0.48 4.29 -7.85
C TYR A 170 1.05 5.06 -9.04
N LEU A 171 2.33 4.87 -9.31
CA LEU A 171 3.02 5.39 -10.49
C LEU A 171 2.89 4.39 -11.64
N THR A 172 2.47 4.87 -12.81
CA THR A 172 2.56 4.16 -14.08
C THR A 172 3.47 4.92 -15.03
N LEU A 173 4.54 4.29 -15.49
CA LEU A 173 5.37 4.74 -16.60
C LEU A 173 5.15 3.82 -17.80
N LYS A 174 4.99 4.39 -18.99
CA LYS A 174 5.01 3.64 -20.24
C LYS A 174 5.98 4.26 -21.21
N GLY A 175 6.61 3.43 -22.01
CA GLY A 175 7.52 3.84 -23.05
C GLY A 175 7.97 2.66 -23.89
N TYR A 176 9.00 2.88 -24.68
CA TYR A 176 9.61 1.82 -25.47
C TYR A 176 11.11 1.97 -25.58
N LEU A 177 11.76 0.86 -25.91
CA LEU A 177 13.18 0.76 -26.20
C LEU A 177 13.34 0.33 -27.66
N PRO A 178 13.94 1.14 -28.55
CA PRO A 178 14.24 0.70 -29.90
C PRO A 178 15.32 -0.40 -29.86
N VAL A 179 15.11 -1.49 -30.60
CA VAL A 179 16.04 -2.63 -30.62
C VAL A 179 16.31 -3.10 -32.04
N SER A 180 17.53 -3.58 -32.28
CA SER A 180 17.92 -4.20 -33.55
C SER A 180 17.94 -5.72 -33.41
N ARG A 181 17.62 -6.44 -34.49
CA ARG A 181 17.67 -7.92 -34.51
C ARG A 181 19.10 -8.39 -34.21
N GLY A 182 19.22 -9.47 -33.44
CA GLY A 182 20.50 -10.12 -33.14
C GLY A 182 21.36 -9.41 -32.09
N VAL A 183 20.88 -8.32 -31.49
CA VAL A 183 21.61 -7.60 -30.43
C VAL A 183 21.08 -8.00 -29.06
N ALA A 184 21.97 -8.39 -28.15
CA ALA A 184 21.61 -8.59 -26.75
C ALA A 184 21.31 -7.24 -26.10
N VAL A 185 20.12 -7.13 -25.50
CA VAL A 185 19.65 -5.88 -24.90
C VAL A 185 19.48 -6.09 -23.40
N PRO A 186 20.27 -5.42 -22.53
CA PRO A 186 20.07 -5.52 -21.10
C PRO A 186 18.73 -4.90 -20.70
N VAL A 187 18.09 -5.50 -19.70
CA VAL A 187 16.84 -5.03 -19.10
C VAL A 187 17.00 -3.57 -18.67
N PRO A 188 16.05 -2.67 -18.98
CA PRO A 188 16.14 -1.29 -18.58
C PRO A 188 16.13 -1.15 -17.06
N THR A 189 16.99 -0.27 -16.56
CA THR A 189 17.10 0.02 -15.13
C THR A 189 16.22 1.20 -14.76
N VAL A 190 15.53 1.08 -13.63
CA VAL A 190 14.80 2.17 -12.98
C VAL A 190 15.11 2.15 -11.50
N ARG A 191 15.47 3.31 -10.94
CA ARG A 191 15.79 3.46 -9.52
C ARG A 191 15.21 4.76 -8.98
N PHE A 192 14.48 4.67 -7.88
CA PHE A 192 13.96 5.84 -7.16
C PHE A 192 15.05 6.45 -6.29
N GLU A 193 15.20 7.79 -6.33
CA GLU A 193 16.07 8.52 -5.41
C GLU A 193 15.40 8.62 -4.03
N ASN A 194 16.20 8.52 -2.96
CA ASN A 194 15.74 8.65 -1.57
C ASN A 194 14.60 7.70 -1.16
N ALA A 195 14.50 6.56 -1.83
CA ALA A 195 13.52 5.53 -1.52
C ALA A 195 14.19 4.18 -1.23
N LYS A 196 13.63 3.46 -0.26
CA LYS A 196 13.96 2.05 -0.02
C LYS A 196 13.22 1.20 -1.05
N GLN A 197 13.97 0.63 -1.99
CA GLN A 197 13.44 -0.28 -2.99
C GLN A 197 13.11 -1.64 -2.37
N LEU A 198 11.86 -2.06 -2.47
CA LEU A 198 11.39 -3.40 -2.16
C LEU A 198 11.53 -4.30 -3.40
N PRO A 199 11.64 -5.63 -3.22
CA PRO A 199 11.63 -6.57 -4.35
C PRO A 199 10.40 -6.37 -5.23
N GLY A 200 10.62 -6.35 -6.54
CA GLY A 200 9.57 -6.26 -7.56
C GLY A 200 9.72 -7.35 -8.61
N THR A 201 8.77 -7.43 -9.53
CA THR A 201 8.75 -8.46 -10.57
C THR A 201 9.14 -7.90 -11.93
N LEU A 202 9.77 -8.74 -12.75
CA LEU A 202 10.04 -8.47 -14.16
C LEU A 202 9.29 -9.51 -14.99
N ARG A 203 8.37 -9.06 -15.83
CA ARG A 203 7.64 -9.91 -16.76
C ARG A 203 8.08 -9.60 -18.17
N VAL A 204 8.46 -10.62 -18.92
CA VAL A 204 8.89 -10.49 -20.30
C VAL A 204 7.96 -11.33 -21.17
N TYR A 205 7.28 -10.67 -22.09
CA TYR A 205 6.46 -11.31 -23.12
C TYR A 205 7.16 -11.15 -24.46
N ARG A 206 7.11 -12.18 -25.29
CA ARG A 206 7.60 -12.13 -26.66
C ARG A 206 6.44 -12.40 -27.59
N ASP A 207 6.16 -11.46 -28.47
CA ASP A 207 5.19 -11.71 -29.53
C ASP A 207 5.78 -12.75 -30.51
N PRO A 208 4.94 -13.64 -31.09
CA PRO A 208 5.37 -14.52 -32.15
C PRO A 208 6.00 -13.72 -33.30
N VAL A 209 7.04 -14.29 -33.92
CA VAL A 209 7.83 -13.63 -34.98
C VAL A 209 6.96 -13.18 -36.17
N ASP A 210 5.82 -13.85 -36.37
CA ASP A 210 4.91 -13.69 -37.50
C ASP A 210 3.51 -13.15 -37.11
N ALA A 211 3.29 -12.78 -35.85
CA ALA A 211 2.01 -12.19 -35.43
C ALA A 211 1.97 -10.69 -35.77
N GLU A 212 1.06 -10.29 -36.66
CA GLU A 212 0.68 -8.88 -36.76
C GLU A 212 0.01 -8.45 -35.44
N SER A 213 0.43 -7.30 -34.91
CA SER A 213 0.08 -6.83 -33.57
C SER A 213 -1.44 -6.88 -33.33
N GLY A 214 -1.85 -7.71 -32.37
CA GLY A 214 -3.22 -7.73 -31.83
C GLY A 214 -4.28 -8.52 -32.58
N GLN A 215 -3.95 -9.27 -33.66
CA GLN A 215 -4.99 -9.85 -34.53
C GLN A 215 -5.18 -11.37 -34.48
N SER A 216 -4.24 -12.15 -33.92
CA SER A 216 -4.39 -13.61 -33.87
C SER A 216 -3.98 -14.21 -32.52
N PRO A 217 -4.81 -15.07 -31.90
CA PRO A 217 -4.38 -15.87 -30.76
C PRO A 217 -3.19 -16.76 -31.19
N TYR A 218 -2.23 -16.92 -30.29
CA TYR A 218 -1.06 -17.78 -30.49
C TYR A 218 -0.91 -18.74 -29.31
N GLU A 219 -0.30 -19.89 -29.57
CA GLU A 219 -0.02 -20.88 -28.53
C GLU A 219 1.09 -20.38 -27.61
N LEU A 220 0.87 -20.52 -26.30
CA LEU A 220 1.88 -20.24 -25.29
C LEU A 220 2.81 -21.45 -25.18
N SER A 221 4.11 -21.19 -25.05
CA SER A 221 5.03 -22.21 -24.57
C SER A 221 4.71 -22.62 -23.13
N ASP A 222 5.12 -23.81 -22.73
CA ASP A 222 4.89 -24.30 -21.37
C ASP A 222 5.49 -23.38 -20.29
N ILE A 223 6.62 -22.71 -20.56
CA ILE A 223 7.22 -21.72 -19.65
C ILE A 223 6.35 -20.47 -19.50
N GLU A 224 5.78 -20.00 -20.61
CA GLU A 224 4.82 -18.89 -20.61
C GLU A 224 3.52 -19.28 -19.92
N LEU A 225 3.06 -20.53 -20.12
CA LEU A 225 1.89 -21.09 -19.46
C LEU A 225 2.11 -21.19 -17.94
N ALA A 226 3.25 -21.71 -17.49
CA ALA A 226 3.64 -21.74 -16.08
C ALA A 226 3.64 -20.35 -15.45
N SER A 227 4.28 -19.39 -16.12
CA SER A 227 4.34 -18.00 -15.67
C SER A 227 2.95 -17.39 -15.58
N ARG A 228 2.10 -17.59 -16.60
CA ARG A 228 0.73 -17.08 -16.61
C ARG A 228 -0.11 -17.70 -15.50
N LEU A 229 0.02 -19.01 -15.28
CA LEU A 229 -0.71 -19.74 -14.25
C LEU A 229 -0.30 -19.29 -12.84
N SER A 230 1.01 -19.16 -12.56
CA SER A 230 1.49 -18.72 -11.25
C SER A 230 1.12 -17.26 -10.95
N PHE A 231 1.23 -16.36 -11.92
CA PHE A 231 0.83 -14.97 -11.70
C PHE A 231 -0.68 -14.79 -11.59
N PHE A 232 -1.46 -15.64 -12.27
CA PHE A 232 -2.92 -15.63 -12.14
C PHE A 232 -3.37 -16.12 -10.77
N LEU A 233 -2.82 -17.26 -10.30
CA LEU A 233 -3.27 -17.89 -9.06
C LEU A 233 -2.56 -17.37 -7.81
N TRP A 234 -1.28 -17.00 -7.89
CA TRP A 234 -0.46 -16.62 -6.72
C TRP A 234 0.00 -15.17 -6.73
N SER A 235 -0.28 -14.39 -7.78
CA SER A 235 0.32 -13.06 -7.97
C SER A 235 1.86 -13.08 -7.87
N SER A 236 2.49 -14.23 -8.17
CA SER A 236 3.91 -14.48 -7.93
C SER A 236 4.53 -15.36 -9.00
N ILE A 237 5.86 -15.49 -8.95
CA ILE A 237 6.65 -16.33 -9.86
C ILE A 237 6.29 -17.83 -9.69
N PRO A 238 6.46 -18.66 -10.74
CA PRO A 238 6.25 -20.09 -10.62
C PRO A 238 7.23 -20.70 -9.61
N ASP A 239 6.79 -21.72 -8.89
CA ASP A 239 7.70 -22.48 -8.04
C ASP A 239 8.56 -23.44 -8.89
N GLU A 240 9.60 -24.00 -8.27
CA GLU A 240 10.56 -24.89 -8.96
C GLU A 240 9.85 -26.10 -9.59
N ARG A 241 8.80 -26.62 -8.95
CA ARG A 241 8.02 -27.74 -9.48
C ARG A 241 7.30 -27.35 -10.77
N LEU A 242 6.53 -26.25 -10.76
CA LEU A 242 5.79 -25.81 -11.94
C LEU A 242 6.75 -25.45 -13.08
N LEU A 243 7.88 -24.83 -12.75
CA LEU A 243 8.94 -24.54 -13.72
C LEU A 243 9.52 -25.83 -14.31
N ALA A 244 9.86 -26.83 -13.50
CA ALA A 244 10.42 -28.08 -13.98
C ALA A 244 9.45 -28.87 -14.88
N VAL A 245 8.15 -28.87 -14.57
CA VAL A 245 7.12 -29.48 -15.44
C VAL A 245 7.06 -28.76 -16.78
N ALA A 246 7.12 -27.42 -16.76
CA ALA A 246 7.09 -26.61 -17.96
C ALA A 246 8.37 -26.75 -18.81
N GLU A 247 9.54 -26.85 -18.18
CA GLU A 247 10.82 -27.09 -18.86
C GLU A 247 10.86 -28.44 -19.58
N ARG A 248 10.09 -29.44 -19.12
CA ARG A 248 9.92 -30.73 -19.79
C ARG A 248 8.89 -30.71 -20.93
N GLY A 249 8.14 -29.61 -21.11
CA GLY A 249 7.08 -29.53 -22.11
C GLY A 249 5.85 -30.39 -21.79
N GLU A 250 5.62 -30.67 -20.50
CA GLU A 250 4.53 -31.52 -20.03
C GLU A 250 3.31 -30.73 -19.53
N LEU A 251 3.46 -29.43 -19.28
CA LEU A 251 2.44 -28.58 -18.64
C LEU A 251 1.25 -28.30 -19.56
N SER A 252 1.46 -28.23 -20.88
CA SER A 252 0.36 -28.05 -21.84
C SER A 252 -0.54 -29.28 -21.97
N ASN A 253 -0.15 -30.44 -21.43
CA ASN A 253 -1.03 -31.59 -21.33
C ASN A 253 -2.21 -31.27 -20.39
N PRO A 254 -3.48 -31.46 -20.83
CA PRO A 254 -4.65 -31.09 -20.02
C PRO A 254 -4.67 -31.68 -18.60
N ALA A 255 -4.28 -32.95 -18.45
CA ALA A 255 -4.28 -33.61 -17.14
C ALA A 255 -3.18 -33.06 -16.22
N THR A 256 -2.00 -32.77 -16.78
CA THR A 256 -0.90 -32.14 -16.04
C THR A 256 -1.26 -30.71 -15.64
N LEU A 257 -1.85 -29.94 -16.56
CA LEU A 257 -2.30 -28.58 -16.31
C LEU A 257 -3.32 -28.53 -15.18
N GLU A 258 -4.32 -29.39 -15.22
CA GLU A 258 -5.35 -29.51 -14.19
C GLU A 258 -4.76 -29.89 -12.83
N ALA A 259 -3.84 -30.86 -12.81
CA ALA A 259 -3.16 -31.29 -11.58
C ALA A 259 -2.32 -30.16 -10.97
N GLU A 260 -1.56 -29.43 -11.78
CA GLU A 260 -0.78 -28.28 -11.29
C GLU A 260 -1.69 -27.13 -10.86
N ALA A 261 -2.72 -26.78 -11.63
CA ALA A 261 -3.67 -25.73 -11.26
C ALA A 261 -4.37 -26.03 -9.91
N THR A 262 -4.82 -27.27 -9.72
CA THR A 262 -5.43 -27.73 -8.45
C THR A 262 -4.44 -27.61 -7.29
N ARG A 263 -3.18 -28.00 -7.50
CA ARG A 263 -2.13 -27.87 -6.48
C ARG A 263 -1.86 -26.41 -6.13
N LEU A 264 -1.80 -25.52 -7.13
CA LEU A 264 -1.58 -24.09 -6.92
C LEU A 264 -2.74 -23.48 -6.11
N LEU A 265 -3.99 -23.85 -6.42
CA LEU A 265 -5.18 -23.40 -5.70
C LEU A 265 -5.19 -23.85 -4.22
N ALA A 266 -4.63 -25.03 -3.92
CA ALA A 266 -4.53 -25.53 -2.55
C ALA A 266 -3.42 -24.86 -1.71
N ASP A 267 -2.52 -24.09 -2.33
CA ASP A 267 -1.45 -23.38 -1.63
C ASP A 267 -1.99 -22.08 -0.99
N PRO A 268 -1.59 -21.73 0.25
CA PRO A 268 -2.04 -20.51 0.92
C PRO A 268 -1.80 -19.21 0.12
N ARG A 269 -0.82 -19.19 -0.79
CA ARG A 269 -0.59 -18.05 -1.69
C ARG A 269 -1.77 -17.79 -2.61
N ALA A 270 -2.50 -18.82 -3.01
CA ALA A 270 -3.69 -18.65 -3.85
C ALA A 270 -4.80 -17.94 -3.09
N THR A 271 -5.07 -18.35 -1.84
CA THR A 271 -6.03 -17.65 -0.99
C THR A 271 -5.60 -16.19 -0.79
N HIS A 272 -4.33 -15.92 -0.50
CA HIS A 272 -3.85 -14.55 -0.35
C HIS A 272 -4.08 -13.72 -1.62
N ALA A 273 -3.65 -14.22 -2.78
CA ALA A 273 -3.78 -13.48 -4.05
C ALA A 273 -5.24 -13.29 -4.48
N LEU A 274 -6.08 -14.32 -4.38
CA LEU A 274 -7.46 -14.25 -4.84
C LEU A 274 -8.37 -13.47 -3.87
N VAL A 275 -8.07 -13.50 -2.57
CA VAL A 275 -8.87 -12.83 -1.53
C VAL A 275 -8.33 -11.44 -1.22
N ASN A 276 -7.10 -11.34 -0.72
CA ASN A 276 -6.55 -10.08 -0.20
C ASN A 276 -6.15 -9.11 -1.32
N ASP A 277 -5.85 -9.59 -2.52
CA ASP A 277 -5.58 -8.73 -3.68
C ASP A 277 -6.82 -8.60 -4.58
N PHE A 278 -7.25 -9.69 -5.22
CA PHE A 278 -8.31 -9.61 -6.24
C PHE A 278 -9.68 -9.26 -5.65
N ALA A 279 -10.20 -10.01 -4.66
CA ALA A 279 -11.51 -9.74 -4.11
C ALA A 279 -11.58 -8.38 -3.39
N ALA A 280 -10.52 -8.01 -2.67
CA ALA A 280 -10.42 -6.70 -2.03
C ALA A 280 -10.48 -5.54 -3.06
N GLN A 281 -9.88 -5.70 -4.23
CA GLN A 281 -9.96 -4.72 -5.32
C GLN A 281 -11.33 -4.76 -6.01
N TRP A 282 -11.82 -5.94 -6.37
CA TRP A 282 -13.09 -6.13 -7.06
C TRP A 282 -14.27 -5.57 -6.26
N LEU A 283 -14.29 -5.83 -4.95
CA LEU A 283 -15.33 -5.39 -4.03
C LEU A 283 -15.00 -4.05 -3.35
N ASN A 284 -13.89 -3.42 -3.74
CA ASN A 284 -13.43 -2.13 -3.26
C ASN A 284 -13.34 -2.02 -1.72
N LEU A 285 -12.94 -3.11 -1.05
CA LEU A 285 -12.91 -3.23 0.41
C LEU A 285 -11.99 -2.20 1.08
N ARG A 286 -11.00 -1.67 0.34
CA ARG A 286 -10.10 -0.63 0.84
C ARG A 286 -10.84 0.67 1.19
N ARG A 287 -11.90 1.01 0.46
CA ARG A 287 -12.71 2.21 0.72
C ARG A 287 -13.60 2.10 1.94
N VAL A 288 -13.80 0.91 2.49
CA VAL A 288 -14.59 0.72 3.72
C VAL A 288 -14.01 1.57 4.86
N ARG A 289 -12.68 1.72 4.93
CA ARG A 289 -12.00 2.55 5.94
C ARG A 289 -12.21 4.06 5.76
N GLU A 290 -12.62 4.48 4.58
CA GLU A 290 -12.84 5.89 4.23
C GLU A 290 -14.26 6.37 4.59
N VAL A 291 -15.15 5.45 4.99
CA VAL A 291 -16.53 5.78 5.32
C VAL A 291 -16.57 6.63 6.59
N VAL A 292 -16.95 7.91 6.43
CA VAL A 292 -17.11 8.85 7.53
C VAL A 292 -18.59 8.96 7.88
N VAL A 293 -18.92 8.60 9.13
CA VAL A 293 -20.25 8.79 9.70
C VAL A 293 -20.21 9.76 10.87
N ASP A 294 -21.33 10.43 11.14
CA ASP A 294 -21.44 11.31 12.32
C ASP A 294 -21.38 10.45 13.60
N PRO A 295 -20.32 10.54 14.43
CA PRO A 295 -20.16 9.70 15.61
C PRO A 295 -21.20 10.03 16.70
N ARG A 296 -21.89 11.17 16.62
CA ARG A 296 -23.00 11.49 17.53
C ARG A 296 -24.26 10.71 17.18
N GLN A 297 -24.46 10.39 15.90
CA GLN A 297 -25.61 9.63 15.41
C GLN A 297 -25.33 8.12 15.40
N TYR A 298 -24.10 7.73 15.06
CA TYR A 298 -23.67 6.34 14.96
C TYR A 298 -22.45 6.07 15.86
N PRO A 299 -22.60 6.14 17.19
CA PRO A 299 -21.47 6.02 18.13
C PRO A 299 -20.81 4.64 18.12
N THR A 300 -21.50 3.62 17.61
CA THR A 300 -21.00 2.25 17.47
C THR A 300 -20.42 1.97 16.08
N TYR A 301 -20.21 2.98 15.25
CA TYR A 301 -19.61 2.82 13.93
C TYR A 301 -18.19 3.41 14.01
N ASP A 302 -17.25 2.54 14.36
CA ASP A 302 -15.85 2.87 14.61
C ASP A 302 -14.92 2.06 13.71
N GLU A 303 -13.63 2.36 13.75
CA GLU A 303 -12.60 1.68 12.95
C GLU A 303 -12.60 0.16 13.15
N THR A 304 -12.86 -0.32 14.38
CA THR A 304 -12.90 -1.76 14.68
C THR A 304 -14.07 -2.48 14.01
N LEU A 305 -15.20 -1.79 13.78
CA LEU A 305 -16.31 -2.34 13.02
C LEU A 305 -15.99 -2.38 11.52
N LEU A 306 -15.36 -1.33 10.99
CA LEU A 306 -14.95 -1.26 9.59
C LEU A 306 -13.94 -2.37 9.25
N GLU A 307 -12.97 -2.62 10.13
CA GLU A 307 -12.05 -3.76 10.00
C GLU A 307 -12.80 -5.09 10.03
N ALA A 308 -13.81 -5.24 10.91
CA ALA A 308 -14.59 -6.46 10.99
C ALA A 308 -15.43 -6.70 9.72
N PHE A 309 -15.95 -5.66 9.07
CA PHE A 309 -16.63 -5.77 7.77
C PHE A 309 -15.70 -6.28 6.67
N ILE A 310 -14.47 -5.77 6.62
CA ILE A 310 -13.49 -6.23 5.63
C ILE A 310 -13.17 -7.71 5.87
N GLU A 311 -12.88 -8.08 7.12
CA GLU A 311 -12.50 -9.45 7.47
C GLU A 311 -13.65 -10.46 7.27
N GLU A 312 -14.91 -10.04 7.46
CA GLU A 312 -16.09 -10.85 7.09
C GLU A 312 -16.03 -11.26 5.62
N VAL A 313 -15.89 -10.28 4.72
CA VAL A 313 -15.91 -10.53 3.27
C VAL A 313 -14.70 -11.33 2.83
N GLU A 314 -13.51 -11.01 3.35
CA GLU A 314 -12.29 -11.77 3.04
C GLU A 314 -12.44 -13.25 3.43
N ARG A 315 -12.92 -13.53 4.64
CA ARG A 315 -13.14 -14.91 5.10
C ARG A 315 -14.23 -15.62 4.31
N PHE A 316 -15.30 -14.91 3.96
CA PHE A 316 -16.38 -15.45 3.15
C PHE A 316 -15.91 -15.87 1.76
N VAL A 317 -15.19 -15.00 1.05
CA VAL A 317 -14.61 -15.31 -0.26
C VAL A 317 -13.56 -16.41 -0.14
N ALA A 318 -12.70 -16.36 0.89
CA ALA A 318 -11.72 -17.41 1.15
C ALA A 318 -12.40 -18.78 1.28
N SER A 319 -13.46 -18.87 2.11
CA SER A 319 -14.22 -20.12 2.29
C SER A 319 -14.82 -20.63 0.99
N THR A 320 -15.34 -19.72 0.15
CA THR A 320 -15.97 -20.09 -1.13
C THR A 320 -14.93 -20.74 -2.06
N ILE A 321 -13.72 -20.18 -2.10
CA ILE A 321 -12.62 -20.69 -2.93
C ILE A 321 -12.05 -21.99 -2.35
N THR A 322 -11.71 -22.02 -1.06
CA THR A 322 -11.00 -23.16 -0.47
C THR A 322 -11.87 -24.39 -0.27
N GLU A 323 -13.18 -24.21 -0.13
CA GLU A 323 -14.15 -25.29 0.01
C GLU A 323 -14.81 -25.67 -1.33
N ASP A 324 -14.33 -25.11 -2.45
CA ASP A 324 -14.87 -25.32 -3.81
C ASP A 324 -16.40 -25.15 -3.86
N GLN A 325 -16.89 -24.08 -3.22
CA GLN A 325 -18.32 -23.80 -3.20
C GLN A 325 -18.79 -23.24 -4.54
N SER A 326 -20.08 -23.42 -4.82
CA SER A 326 -20.70 -22.78 -5.98
C SER A 326 -20.53 -21.26 -5.91
N VAL A 327 -20.20 -20.64 -7.06
CA VAL A 327 -20.21 -19.17 -7.20
C VAL A 327 -21.55 -18.55 -6.80
N ARG A 328 -22.64 -19.32 -6.83
CA ARG A 328 -23.97 -18.90 -6.36
C ARG A 328 -23.99 -18.56 -4.87
N ALA A 329 -23.15 -19.23 -4.06
CA ALA A 329 -23.02 -18.94 -2.64
C ALA A 329 -22.65 -17.46 -2.40
N LEU A 330 -21.92 -16.82 -3.34
CA LEU A 330 -21.64 -15.39 -3.25
C LEU A 330 -22.90 -14.50 -3.27
N LEU A 331 -24.06 -15.04 -3.66
CA LEU A 331 -25.35 -14.36 -3.72
C LEU A 331 -26.33 -14.87 -2.65
N ASP A 332 -26.39 -16.19 -2.44
CA ASP A 332 -27.46 -16.83 -1.66
C ASP A 332 -27.00 -17.67 -0.45
N ALA A 333 -25.74 -17.51 -0.01
CA ALA A 333 -25.25 -18.23 1.17
C ALA A 333 -26.09 -17.96 2.43
N ASP A 334 -26.41 -19.03 3.15
CA ASP A 334 -27.13 -19.06 4.42
C ASP A 334 -26.19 -18.93 5.64
N TYR A 335 -24.99 -18.40 5.43
CA TYR A 335 -23.98 -18.26 6.46
C TYR A 335 -23.12 -17.01 6.25
N THR A 336 -22.51 -16.53 7.34
CA THR A 336 -21.47 -15.49 7.29
C THR A 336 -20.34 -15.79 8.29
N PHE A 337 -19.30 -14.97 8.30
CA PHE A 337 -18.23 -14.98 9.27
C PHE A 337 -18.31 -13.76 10.18
N VAL A 338 -18.42 -14.00 11.50
CA VAL A 338 -18.49 -12.92 12.49
C VAL A 338 -17.58 -13.18 13.69
N ASN A 339 -17.02 -12.10 14.24
CA ASN A 339 -16.51 -12.05 15.61
C ASN A 339 -17.55 -11.38 16.53
N GLU A 340 -17.28 -11.24 17.84
CA GLU A 340 -18.25 -10.63 18.77
C GLU A 340 -18.67 -9.21 18.37
N ARG A 341 -17.73 -8.41 17.87
CA ARG A 341 -17.99 -7.02 17.47
C ARG A 341 -19.02 -6.94 16.34
N LEU A 342 -18.83 -7.75 15.31
CA LEU A 342 -19.71 -7.81 14.15
C LEU A 342 -21.02 -8.52 14.46
N ALA A 343 -20.98 -9.61 15.24
CA ALA A 343 -22.17 -10.31 15.69
C ALA A 343 -23.12 -9.39 16.46
N ARG A 344 -22.60 -8.55 17.38
CA ARG A 344 -23.40 -7.52 18.07
C ARG A 344 -24.00 -6.51 17.11
N HIS A 345 -23.26 -6.10 16.09
CA HIS A 345 -23.76 -5.18 15.07
C HIS A 345 -24.89 -5.80 14.23
N TYR A 346 -24.79 -7.10 13.94
CA TYR A 346 -25.78 -7.85 13.17
C TYR A 346 -26.93 -8.42 14.00
N GLY A 347 -26.87 -8.35 15.33
CA GLY A 347 -27.88 -8.94 16.23
C GLY A 347 -27.77 -10.47 16.33
N ILE A 348 -26.59 -11.04 16.08
CA ILE A 348 -26.32 -12.47 16.18
C ILE A 348 -25.85 -12.79 17.60
N GLU A 349 -26.59 -13.65 18.30
CA GLU A 349 -26.28 -14.07 19.66
C GLU A 349 -25.27 -15.24 19.70
N GLY A 350 -24.67 -15.49 20.86
CA GLY A 350 -23.82 -16.67 21.08
C GLY A 350 -22.38 -16.56 20.56
N VAL A 351 -21.96 -15.40 20.06
CA VAL A 351 -20.59 -15.15 19.56
C VAL A 351 -19.82 -14.28 20.54
N TYR A 352 -18.66 -14.77 21.01
CA TYR A 352 -17.83 -14.11 22.04
C TYR A 352 -16.35 -14.09 21.65
N GLY A 353 -15.67 -12.98 21.90
CA GLY A 353 -14.25 -12.77 21.59
C GLY A 353 -13.96 -12.30 20.17
N SER A 354 -12.69 -11.99 19.92
CA SER A 354 -12.20 -11.40 18.66
C SER A 354 -12.07 -12.38 17.49
N ARG A 355 -12.12 -13.69 17.74
CA ARG A 355 -11.99 -14.71 16.70
C ARG A 355 -13.27 -14.82 15.88
N PHE A 356 -13.11 -14.69 14.56
CA PHE A 356 -14.16 -14.96 13.58
C PHE A 356 -14.54 -16.44 13.55
N ARG A 357 -15.83 -16.69 13.32
CA ARG A 357 -16.39 -18.03 13.13
C ARG A 357 -17.49 -17.98 12.08
N ARG A 358 -17.66 -19.09 11.36
CA ARG A 358 -18.79 -19.30 10.46
C ARG A 358 -20.06 -19.47 11.32
N VAL A 359 -21.11 -18.72 11.00
CA VAL A 359 -22.41 -18.79 11.66
C VAL A 359 -23.49 -18.95 10.61
N ALA A 360 -24.50 -19.78 10.88
CA ALA A 360 -25.70 -19.85 10.06
C ALA A 360 -26.56 -18.60 10.26
N ILE A 361 -27.27 -18.20 9.21
CA ILE A 361 -28.18 -17.05 9.21
C ILE A 361 -29.59 -17.60 9.03
N ASP A 362 -30.37 -17.61 10.12
CA ASP A 362 -31.72 -18.17 10.13
C ASP A 362 -32.75 -17.33 9.32
N GLN A 363 -32.37 -16.12 8.89
CA GLN A 363 -33.20 -15.17 8.13
C GLN A 363 -32.63 -14.89 6.73
N SER A 364 -32.45 -15.94 5.91
CA SER A 364 -31.87 -15.82 4.56
C SER A 364 -32.63 -14.87 3.62
N ASP A 365 -33.90 -14.58 3.91
CA ASP A 365 -34.75 -13.60 3.21
C ASP A 365 -34.20 -12.16 3.27
N GLN A 366 -33.37 -11.84 4.27
CA GLN A 366 -32.84 -10.48 4.51
C GLN A 366 -31.31 -10.40 4.48
N ARG A 367 -30.63 -11.54 4.59
CA ARG A 367 -29.16 -11.61 4.70
C ARG A 367 -28.67 -12.86 3.97
N GLY A 368 -27.98 -12.65 2.86
CA GLY A 368 -27.39 -13.71 2.06
C GLY A 368 -26.28 -13.18 1.16
N GLY A 369 -25.18 -13.93 1.10
CA GLY A 369 -24.03 -13.63 0.26
C GLY A 369 -23.44 -12.22 0.43
N LEU A 370 -22.70 -11.77 -0.59
CA LEU A 370 -21.97 -10.50 -0.60
C LEU A 370 -22.89 -9.27 -0.55
N LEU A 371 -24.09 -9.34 -1.14
CA LEU A 371 -25.00 -8.20 -1.24
C LEU A 371 -25.53 -7.73 0.13
N SER A 372 -25.47 -8.61 1.13
CA SER A 372 -25.87 -8.30 2.51
C SER A 372 -24.70 -7.94 3.43
N ALA A 373 -23.46 -8.01 2.94
CA ALA A 373 -22.27 -7.76 3.74
C ALA A 373 -22.13 -6.27 4.05
N GLY A 374 -21.85 -5.94 5.31
CA GLY A 374 -21.73 -4.55 5.78
C GLY A 374 -20.67 -3.74 5.02
N ALA A 375 -19.60 -4.40 4.54
CA ALA A 375 -18.56 -3.76 3.71
C ALA A 375 -19.11 -3.20 2.39
N LEU A 376 -19.92 -3.98 1.68
CA LEU A 376 -20.52 -3.56 0.41
C LEU A 376 -21.58 -2.49 0.64
N LEU A 377 -22.42 -2.65 1.67
CA LEU A 377 -23.43 -1.66 2.02
C LEU A 377 -22.78 -0.31 2.40
N ALA A 378 -21.71 -0.33 3.20
CA ALA A 378 -20.99 0.86 3.62
C ALA A 378 -20.34 1.63 2.46
N THR A 379 -19.89 0.94 1.41
CA THR A 379 -19.21 1.57 0.25
C THR A 379 -20.17 2.04 -0.84
N THR A 380 -21.44 1.62 -0.80
CA THR A 380 -22.45 1.92 -1.83
C THR A 380 -23.59 2.81 -1.36
N SER A 381 -23.67 3.12 -0.05
CA SER A 381 -24.76 3.91 0.57
C SER A 381 -24.46 5.39 0.71
#